data_AF-A0A9P7TS10-F1
#
_entry.id   AF-A0A9P7TS10-F1
#
_cell.length_a   1.000
_cell.length_b   1.000
_cell.length_c   1.000
_cell.angle_alpha   90.00
_cell.angle_beta   90.00
_cell.angle_gamma   90.00
#
_symmetry.space_group_name_H-M   'P 1'
#
loop_
_entity.id
_entity.type
_entity.pdbx_description
1 polymer ?
#
loop_
_entity_poly.entity_id
_entity_poly.type
_entity_poly.pdbx_seq_one_letter_code
_entity_poly.pdbx_strand_id
1 'polypeptide(L)'
;MNNLLVLNVAFSDDVCWIARILKAPVDPSYTRQHEIAMLSEIAMMKTLKSRTTIPVPEVFAFDVSPSNEFGFPYCEESDILPTRPKGQNTKLMRTSLVRDI
;
A
#
# COMPACT_ATOMS: atom_id res chain seq x y z
N MET A 1 -15.44 11.11 3.32
CA MET A 1 -14.17 11.06 4.07
C MET A 1 -13.29 10.02 3.39
N ASN A 2 -12.06 10.39 3.03
CA ASN A 2 -11.15 9.47 2.36
C ASN A 2 -10.44 8.64 3.43
N ASN A 3 -10.75 7.35 3.49
CA ASN A 3 -10.22 6.41 4.47
C ASN A 3 -8.96 5.68 4.00
N LEU A 4 -8.54 5.92 2.75
CA LEU A 4 -7.35 5.32 2.16
C LEU A 4 -6.16 6.27 2.30
N LEU A 5 -5.13 5.81 3.00
CA LEU A 5 -3.81 6.44 3.07
C LEU A 5 -2.87 5.68 2.13
N VAL A 6 -2.17 6.38 1.26
CA VAL A 6 -1.16 5.80 0.35
C VAL A 6 0.19 6.42 0.68
N LEU A 7 1.18 5.59 0.95
CA LEU A 7 2.54 5.98 1.29
C LEU A 7 3.50 5.40 0.24
N ASN A 8 4.46 6.20 -0.20
CA ASN A 8 5.59 5.70 -0.97
C ASN A 8 6.75 5.46 0.01
N VAL A 9 7.23 4.22 0.06
CA VAL A 9 8.30 3.77 0.94
C VAL A 9 9.51 3.46 0.07
N ALA A 10 10.53 4.31 0.15
CA ALA A 10 11.81 4.10 -0.50
C ALA A 10 12.80 3.51 0.50
N PHE A 11 13.33 2.33 0.17
CA PHE A 11 14.35 1.65 0.96
C PHE A 11 15.76 2.08 0.51
N SER A 12 16.77 1.81 1.34
CA SER A 12 18.16 2.19 1.07
C SER A 12 18.81 1.39 -0.07
N ASP A 13 18.16 0.34 -0.54
CA ASP A 13 18.56 -0.53 -1.66
C ASP A 13 17.92 -0.09 -3.00
N ASP A 14 17.45 1.15 -3.08
CA ASP A 14 16.76 1.76 -4.23
C ASP A 14 15.42 1.08 -4.62
N VAL A 15 14.90 0.19 -3.76
CA VAL A 15 13.57 -0.41 -3.94
C VAL A 15 12.49 0.56 -3.43
N CYS A 16 11.46 0.79 -4.24
CA CYS A 16 10.31 1.63 -3.89
C CYS A 16 9.04 0.78 -3.79
N TRP A 17 8.37 0.85 -2.65
CA TRP A 17 7.08 0.20 -2.41
C TRP A 17 5.99 1.25 -2.25
N ILE A 18 4.76 0.84 -2.58
CA ILE A 18 3.56 1.58 -2.27
C ILE A 18 2.84 0.84 -1.16
N ALA A 19 2.71 1.48 0.00
CA ALA A 19 1.92 0.97 1.11
C ALA A 19 0.57 1.67 1.11
N ARG A 20 -0.49 0.87 0.97
CA ARG A 20 -1.89 1.30 1.05
C ARG A 20 -2.46 0.88 2.39
N ILE A 21 -2.93 1.84 3.17
CA ILE A 21 -3.51 1.63 4.49
C ILE A 21 -4.95 2.09 4.47
N LEU A 22 -5.87 1.21 4.80
CA LEU A 22 -7.26 1.56 5.03
C LEU A 22 -7.44 1.91 6.50
N LYS A 23 -7.73 3.18 6.79
CA LYS A 23 -8.30 3.56 8.08
C LYS A 23 -9.71 2.98 8.15
N ALA A 24 -9.87 1.90 8.93
CA ALA A 24 -11.17 1.29 9.16
C ALA A 24 -12.20 2.36 9.58
N PRO A 25 -13.41 2.37 9.00
CA PRO A 25 -14.48 3.23 9.49
C PRO A 25 -14.75 2.93 10.96
N VAL A 26 -15.19 3.95 11.71
CA VAL A 26 -15.65 3.77 13.10
C VAL A 26 -16.85 2.81 13.18
N ASP A 27 -17.54 2.57 12.06
CA ASP A 27 -18.68 1.67 11.96
C ASP A 27 -18.28 0.24 11.51
N PRO A 28 -18.48 -0.78 12.36
CA PRO A 28 -18.19 -2.19 12.06
C PRO A 28 -18.94 -2.75 10.85
N SER A 29 -20.09 -2.17 10.48
CA SER A 29 -20.92 -2.66 9.37
C SER A 29 -20.22 -2.55 8.02
N TYR A 30 -19.33 -1.56 7.88
CA TYR A 30 -18.57 -1.30 6.67
C TYR A 30 -17.24 -2.06 6.62
N THR A 31 -16.70 -2.52 7.76
CA THR A 31 -15.40 -3.19 7.84
C THR A 31 -15.31 -4.39 6.89
N ARG A 32 -16.34 -5.24 6.89
CA ARG A 32 -16.39 -6.43 6.02
C ARG A 32 -16.39 -6.09 4.52
N GLN A 33 -17.06 -5.02 4.12
CA GLN A 33 -17.11 -4.61 2.71
C GLN A 33 -15.75 -4.07 2.25
N HIS A 34 -15.05 -3.36 3.14
CA HIS A 34 -13.70 -2.87 2.88
C HIS A 34 -12.68 -4.01 2.80
N GLU A 35 -12.78 -5.01 3.67
CA GLU A 35 -11.97 -6.24 3.61
C GLU A 35 -12.16 -6.95 2.26
N ILE A 36 -13.42 -7.19 1.86
CA ILE A 36 -13.75 -7.85 0.59
C ILE A 36 -13.24 -7.03 -0.60
N ALA A 37 -13.36 -5.69 -0.56
CA ALA A 37 -12.85 -4.83 -1.61
C ALA A 37 -11.32 -4.95 -1.75
N MET A 38 -10.57 -4.88 -0.65
CA MET A 38 -9.10 -4.99 -0.67
C MET A 38 -8.66 -6.39 -1.14
N LEU A 39 -9.31 -7.46 -0.65
CA LEU A 39 -9.04 -8.83 -1.11
C LEU A 39 -9.34 -9.01 -2.60
N SER A 40 -10.41 -8.39 -3.10
CA SER A 40 -10.78 -8.45 -4.52
C SER A 40 -9.74 -7.75 -5.40
N GLU A 41 -9.21 -6.62 -4.93
CA GLU A 41 -8.14 -5.90 -5.61
C GLU A 41 -6.85 -6.74 -5.68
N ILE A 42 -6.46 -7.36 -4.56
CA ILE A 42 -5.30 -8.26 -4.49
C ILE A 42 -5.49 -9.47 -5.42
N ALA A 43 -6.68 -10.09 -5.40
CA ALA A 43 -7.00 -11.22 -6.26
C ALA A 43 -6.96 -10.83 -7.74
N MET A 44 -7.46 -9.63 -8.09
CA MET A 44 -7.37 -9.08 -9.43
C MET A 44 -5.92 -8.88 -9.86
N MET A 45 -5.07 -8.25 -9.03
CA MET A 45 -3.65 -8.04 -9.34
C MET A 45 -2.92 -9.36 -9.57
N LYS A 46 -3.13 -10.35 -8.70
CA LYS A 46 -2.56 -11.71 -8.85
C LYS A 46 -3.05 -12.41 -10.12
N THR A 47 -4.33 -12.25 -10.45
CA THR A 47 -4.93 -12.84 -11.67
C THR A 47 -4.38 -12.18 -12.93
N LEU A 48 -4.26 -10.85 -12.96
CA LEU A 48 -3.72 -10.12 -14.09
C LEU A 48 -2.23 -10.47 -14.31
N LYS A 49 -1.43 -10.53 -13.23
CA LYS A 49 -0.03 -10.91 -13.32
C LYS A 49 0.17 -12.32 -13.87
N SER A 50 -0.69 -13.26 -13.47
CA SER A 50 -0.57 -14.66 -13.91
C SER A 50 -1.12 -14.92 -15.32
N ARG A 51 -2.02 -14.08 -15.82
CA ARG A 51 -2.73 -14.31 -17.10
C ARG A 51 -2.36 -13.32 -18.21
N THR A 52 -1.62 -12.27 -17.90
CA THR A 52 -1.28 -11.21 -18.86
C THR A 52 0.18 -10.79 -18.71
N THR A 53 0.73 -10.16 -19.74
CA THR A 53 2.05 -9.51 -19.70
C THR A 53 1.97 -8.04 -19.30
N ILE A 54 0.79 -7.56 -18.89
CA ILE A 54 0.61 -6.18 -18.46
C ILE A 54 1.38 -5.98 -17.15
N PRO A 55 2.24 -4.96 -17.05
CA PRO A 55 2.91 -4.64 -15.81
C PRO A 55 1.87 -4.20 -14.78
N VAL A 56 1.69 -5.01 -13.73
CA VAL A 56 0.81 -4.73 -12.59
C VAL A 56 1.62 -4.73 -11.30
N PRO A 57 1.17 -3.99 -10.26
CA PRO A 57 1.85 -4.00 -8.98
C PRO A 57 1.91 -5.41 -8.40
N GLU A 58 3.08 -5.83 -7.94
CA GLU A 58 3.25 -7.06 -7.20
C GLU A 58 2.94 -6.81 -5.74
N VAL A 59 1.92 -7.49 -5.22
CA VAL A 59 1.60 -7.45 -3.79
C VAL A 59 2.63 -8.27 -3.02
N PHE A 60 3.41 -7.61 -2.16
CA PHE A 60 4.42 -8.24 -1.32
C PHE A 60 3.83 -8.78 -0.02
N ALA A 61 3.05 -7.94 0.67
CA ALA A 61 2.41 -8.28 1.94
C ALA A 61 1.05 -7.60 2.02
N PHE A 62 0.11 -8.25 2.69
CA PHE A 62 -1.17 -7.63 3.01
C PHE A 62 -1.74 -8.31 4.25
N ASP A 63 -2.43 -7.52 5.07
CA ASP A 63 -3.27 -8.04 6.13
C ASP A 63 -4.53 -7.18 6.21
N VAL A 64 -5.67 -7.80 5.93
CA VAL A 64 -6.97 -7.13 5.93
C VAL A 64 -7.67 -7.22 7.30
N SER A 65 -7.09 -7.96 8.25
CA SER A 65 -7.70 -8.13 9.56
C SER A 65 -7.64 -6.82 10.36
N PRO A 66 -8.76 -6.37 10.96
CA PRO A 66 -8.75 -5.24 11.88
C PRO A 66 -8.02 -5.55 13.19
N SER A 67 -7.72 -6.83 13.47
CA SER A 67 -6.96 -7.27 14.64
C SER A 67 -5.47 -7.54 14.34
N ASN A 68 -4.97 -7.04 13.22
CA ASN A 68 -3.56 -7.19 12.88
C ASN A 68 -2.66 -6.36 13.83
N GLU A 69 -1.37 -6.68 13.89
CA GLU A 69 -0.42 -5.95 14.75
C GLU A 69 -0.31 -4.46 14.40
N PHE A 70 -0.64 -4.11 13.15
CA PHE A 70 -0.67 -2.75 12.65
C PHE A 70 -1.92 -1.95 13.10
N GLY A 71 -2.97 -2.64 13.56
CA GLY A 71 -4.27 -2.08 13.95
C GLY A 71 -5.16 -1.61 12.79
N PHE A 72 -4.74 -1.77 11.53
CA PHE A 72 -5.48 -1.32 10.35
C PHE A 72 -5.23 -2.22 9.14
N PRO A 73 -6.24 -2.48 8.29
CA PRO A 73 -6.05 -3.17 7.03
C PRO A 73 -4.99 -2.49 6.15
N TYR A 74 -4.02 -3.26 5.65
CA TYR A 74 -2.95 -2.74 4.80
C TYR A 74 -2.59 -3.69 3.64
N CYS A 75 -2.03 -3.11 2.58
CA CYS A 75 -1.48 -3.81 1.43
C CYS A 75 -0.21 -3.10 0.97
N GLU A 76 0.89 -3.83 0.83
CA GLU A 76 2.17 -3.37 0.32
C GLU A 76 2.38 -3.95 -1.08
N GLU A 77 2.65 -3.09 -2.04
CA GLU A 77 2.82 -3.44 -3.44
C GLU A 77 4.06 -2.78 -4.04
N SER A 78 4.61 -3.39 -5.10
CA SER A 78 5.68 -2.79 -5.88
C SER A 78 5.21 -1.55 -6.62
N ASP A 79 6.05 -0.52 -6.69
CA ASP A 79 5.80 0.57 -7.62
C ASP A 79 5.91 0.06 -9.07
N ILE A 80 4.92 0.37 -9.91
CA ILE A 80 4.90 0.02 -11.34
C ILE A 80 5.48 1.14 -12.21
N LEU A 81 5.70 2.33 -11.64
CA LEU A 81 6.29 3.43 -12.37
C LEU A 81 7.83 3.33 -12.28
N PRO A 82 8.55 3.37 -13.42
CA PRO A 82 9.99 3.57 -13.37
C PRO A 82 10.25 4.92 -12.71
N THR A 83 11.04 4.92 -11.64
CA THR A 83 11.33 6.07 -10.80
C THR A 83 11.85 7.28 -11.60
N ARG A 84 10.95 8.17 -12.05
CA ARG A 84 11.21 9.61 -12.19
C ARG A 84 9.98 10.46 -12.49
N PRO A 85 9.83 11.55 -11.73
CA PRO A 85 10.01 12.86 -12.34
C PRO A 85 11.32 13.49 -11.88
N LYS A 86 12.19 13.88 -12.83
CA LYS A 86 13.23 14.89 -12.57
C LYS A 86 12.50 16.20 -12.25
N GLY A 87 12.74 16.75 -11.06
CA GLY A 87 12.48 18.15 -10.79
C GLY A 87 11.08 18.47 -10.26
N GLN A 88 10.83 18.17 -9.00
CA GLN A 88 10.08 19.09 -8.15
C GLN A 88 10.87 19.28 -6.86
N ASN A 89 11.13 20.54 -6.53
CA ASN A 89 11.89 21.01 -5.38
C ASN A 89 11.50 20.26 -4.09
N THR A 90 12.29 19.27 -3.69
CA THR A 90 12.21 18.69 -2.34
C THR A 90 12.89 19.64 -1.37
N LYS A 91 12.20 20.75 -1.07
CA LYS A 91 12.46 21.49 0.15
C LYS A 91 12.05 20.58 1.31
N LEU A 92 13.07 19.97 1.92
CA LEU A 92 13.11 19.34 3.23
C LEU A 92 11.74 19.14 3.91
N MET A 93 11.24 17.90 3.88
CA MET A 93 10.69 17.29 5.08
C MET A 93 11.38 15.95 5.29
N ARG A 94 12.61 16.03 5.85
CA ARG A 94 13.15 14.95 6.66
C ARG A 94 12.26 14.83 7.89
N THR A 95 11.25 13.97 7.84
CA THR A 95 10.75 13.33 9.06
C THR A 95 11.40 11.97 9.13
N SER A 96 12.53 11.96 9.83
CA SER A 96 13.08 10.77 10.48
C SER A 96 11.95 10.03 11.18
N LEU A 97 11.70 8.80 10.74
CA LEU A 97 11.24 7.77 11.64
C LEU A 97 12.15 6.57 11.47
N VAL A 98 13.43 6.78 11.80
CA VAL A 98 14.26 5.69 12.33
C VAL A 98 13.70 5.43 13.73
N ARG A 99 13.06 4.29 13.94
CA ARG A 99 12.85 3.74 15.27
C ARG A 99 13.67 2.45 15.34
N ASP A 100 14.92 2.61 15.76
CA ASP A 100 15.56 1.63 16.62
C ASP A 100 14.74 1.55 17.91
N ILE A 101 14.02 0.44 18.12
CA ILE A 101 13.82 -0.23 19.42
C ILE A 101 13.71 -1.72 19.14
#